data_AF-A0A531LMC1-F1
#
_entry.id   AF-A0A531LMC1-F1
#
_cell.length_a   1.000
_cell.length_b   1.000
_cell.length_c   1.000
_cell.angle_alpha   90.00
_cell.angle_beta   90.00
_cell.angle_gamma   90.00
#
_symmetry.space_group_name_H-M   'P 1'
#
loop_
_entity.id
_entity.type
_entity.pdbx_description
1 polymer ?
#
loop_
_entity_poly.entity_id
_entity_poly.type
_entity_poly.pdbx_seq_one_letter_code
_entity_poly.pdbx_strand_id
1 'polypeptide(L)'
;VGQTTKVANQIVVALTIEAVAEALVFASKAGADPAKVRQALMGGLAASRILEVHGERMIKRTFAPGFRIELHQKDLNLALEGAKALGVSLPNTSTTQQLFNS
;
A
#
# COMPACT_ATOMS: atom_id res chain seq x y z
N VAL A 1 -2.95 15.53 -17.92
CA VAL A 1 -2.35 15.33 -16.57
C VAL A 1 -3.26 14.52 -15.64
N GLY A 2 -4.58 14.74 -15.63
CA GLY A 2 -5.50 14.10 -14.66
C GLY A 2 -5.41 12.57 -14.53
N GLN A 3 -5.53 11.81 -15.63
CA GLN A 3 -5.50 10.33 -15.54
C GLN A 3 -4.12 9.79 -15.15
N THR A 4 -3.04 10.32 -15.71
CA THR A 4 -1.67 9.93 -15.36
C THR A 4 -1.36 10.19 -13.89
N THR A 5 -1.74 11.36 -13.37
CA THR A 5 -1.58 11.70 -11.95
C THR A 5 -2.39 10.77 -11.04
N LYS A 6 -3.63 10.44 -11.43
CA LYS A 6 -4.43 9.45 -10.69
C LYS A 6 -3.72 8.10 -10.62
N VAL A 7 -3.28 7.57 -11.76
CA VAL A 7 -2.58 6.28 -11.83
C VAL A 7 -1.31 6.30 -10.98
N ALA A 8 -0.49 7.35 -11.08
CA ALA A 8 0.70 7.51 -10.26
C ALA A 8 0.37 7.52 -8.74
N ASN A 9 -0.69 8.23 -8.34
CA ASN A 9 -1.16 8.22 -6.96
C ASN A 9 -1.57 6.81 -6.51
N GLN A 10 -2.33 6.08 -7.33
CA GLN A 10 -2.81 4.75 -6.96
C GLN A 10 -1.68 3.73 -6.84
N ILE A 11 -0.60 3.86 -7.64
CA ILE A 11 0.64 3.09 -7.48
C ILE A 11 1.26 3.38 -6.10
N VAL A 12 1.50 4.65 -5.77
CA VAL A 12 2.13 5.03 -4.49
C VAL A 12 1.30 4.54 -3.29
N VAL A 13 -0.02 4.74 -3.34
CA VAL A 13 -0.92 4.31 -2.26
C VAL A 13 -0.90 2.80 -2.09
N ALA A 14 -0.98 2.02 -3.17
CA ALA A 14 -0.96 0.55 -3.09
C ALA A 14 0.35 0.01 -2.50
N LEU A 15 1.49 0.44 -3.06
CA LEU A 15 2.81 -0.01 -2.61
C LEU A 15 3.07 0.38 -1.15
N THR A 16 2.63 1.57 -0.73
CA THR A 16 2.83 1.98 0.68
C THR A 16 1.93 1.19 1.62
N ILE A 17 0.70 0.84 1.22
CA ILE A 17 -0.19 -0.02 2.03
C ILE A 17 0.47 -1.39 2.22
N GLU A 18 0.97 -1.96 1.13
CA GLU A 18 1.64 -3.25 1.11
C GLU A 18 2.90 -3.24 2.00
N ALA A 19 3.79 -2.24 1.83
CA ALA A 19 4.98 -2.09 2.65
C ALA A 19 4.68 -1.92 4.16
N VAL A 20 3.63 -1.18 4.52
CA VAL A 20 3.19 -1.04 5.93
C VAL A 20 2.67 -2.38 6.46
N ALA A 21 1.93 -3.13 5.63
CA ALA A 21 1.45 -4.45 6.02
C ALA A 21 2.60 -5.43 6.29
N GLU A 22 3.59 -5.50 5.38
CA GLU A 22 4.78 -6.33 5.58
C GLU A 22 5.54 -5.94 6.85
N ALA A 23 5.81 -4.65 7.04
CA ALA A 23 6.56 -4.16 8.20
C ALA A 23 5.86 -4.50 9.52
N LEU A 24 4.54 -4.33 9.61
CA LEU A 24 3.78 -4.62 10.84
C LEU A 24 3.65 -6.12 11.10
N VAL A 25 3.49 -6.95 10.05
CA VAL A 25 3.48 -8.41 10.18
C VAL A 25 4.85 -8.91 10.64
N PHE A 26 5.93 -8.43 10.03
CA PHE A 26 7.30 -8.75 10.44
C PHE A 26 7.54 -8.38 11.91
N ALA A 27 7.24 -7.13 12.29
CA ALA A 27 7.39 -6.66 13.67
C ALA A 27 6.63 -7.55 14.66
N SER A 28 5.37 -7.86 14.36
CA SER A 28 4.54 -8.73 15.19
C SER A 28 5.15 -10.13 15.34
N LYS A 29 5.64 -10.73 14.25
CA LYS A 29 6.25 -12.07 14.25
C LYS A 29 7.62 -12.09 14.93
N ALA A 30 8.35 -10.97 14.92
CA ALA A 30 9.59 -10.79 15.65
C ALA A 30 9.37 -10.55 17.17
N GLY A 31 8.12 -10.53 17.64
CA GLY A 31 7.78 -10.33 19.06
C GLY A 31 7.68 -8.87 19.49
N ALA A 32 7.78 -7.91 18.55
CA ALA A 32 7.57 -6.51 18.84
C ALA A 32 6.07 -6.16 18.86
N ASP A 33 5.71 -5.13 19.62
CA ASP A 33 4.37 -4.54 19.62
C ASP A 33 4.18 -3.68 18.35
N PRO A 34 3.28 -4.05 17.42
CA PRO A 34 3.04 -3.29 16.19
C PRO A 34 2.62 -1.84 16.44
N ALA A 35 1.94 -1.55 17.56
CA ALA A 35 1.55 -0.19 17.91
C ALA A 35 2.76 0.70 18.25
N LYS A 36 3.70 0.15 19.02
CA LYS A 36 4.97 0.84 19.34
C LYS A 36 5.85 1.00 18.11
N VAL A 37 5.91 -0.02 17.25
CA VAL A 37 6.64 0.06 15.99
C VAL A 37 6.07 1.16 15.09
N ARG A 38 4.74 1.20 14.90
CA ARG A 38 4.10 2.30 14.17
C ARG A 38 4.46 3.66 14.76
N GLN A 39 4.37 3.82 16.09
CA GLN A 39 4.71 5.08 16.75
C GLN A 39 6.17 5.50 16.49
N ALA A 40 7.11 4.57 16.57
CA ALA A 40 8.52 4.85 16.28
C ALA A 40 8.73 5.25 14.81
N LEU A 41 8.11 4.55 13.87
CA LEU A 41 8.22 4.82 12.43
C LEU A 41 7.63 6.18 12.03
N MET A 42 6.60 6.67 12.75
CA MET A 42 6.01 7.99 12.52
C MET A 42 6.97 9.16 12.80
N GLY A 43 8.05 8.94 13.56
CA GLY A 43 9.07 9.96 13.84
C GLY A 43 10.21 10.01 12.81
N GLY A 44 10.21 9.13 11.81
CA GLY A 44 11.32 8.97 10.87
C GLY A 44 10.92 9.06 9.39
N LEU A 45 11.82 8.64 8.51
CA LEU A 45 11.64 8.68 7.05
C LEU A 45 10.51 7.76 6.54
N ALA A 46 10.06 6.80 7.36
CA ALA A 46 8.94 5.92 7.04
C ALA A 46 7.57 6.59 7.26
N ALA A 47 7.53 7.80 7.84
CA ALA A 47 6.29 8.53 8.09
C ALA A 47 5.55 8.79 6.77
N SER A 48 4.29 8.36 6.71
CA SER A 48 3.40 8.57 5.56
C SER A 48 1.95 8.61 6.00
N ARG A 49 1.08 9.23 5.21
CA ARG A 49 -0.37 9.24 5.47
C ARG A 49 -0.95 7.83 5.53
N ILE A 50 -0.36 6.89 4.80
CA ILE A 50 -0.76 5.48 4.82
C ILE A 50 -0.35 4.81 6.13
N LEU A 51 0.87 4.99 6.61
CA LEU A 51 1.28 4.47 7.92
C LEU A 51 0.41 5.04 9.06
N GLU A 52 0.09 6.32 8.98
CA GLU A 52 -0.79 6.99 9.93
C GLU A 52 -2.19 6.34 9.94
N VAL A 53 -2.87 6.29 8.79
CA VAL A 53 -4.27 5.85 8.71
C VAL A 53 -4.41 4.33 8.62
N HIS A 54 -3.77 3.72 7.62
CA HIS A 54 -3.89 2.29 7.36
C HIS A 54 -3.11 1.46 8.38
N GLY A 55 -1.94 1.92 8.83
CA GLY A 55 -1.21 1.24 9.89
C GLY A 55 -2.04 1.13 11.18
N GLU A 56 -2.76 2.20 11.57
CA GLU A 56 -3.65 2.15 12.72
C GLU A 56 -4.83 1.19 12.53
N ARG A 57 -5.45 1.20 11.33
CA ARG A 57 -6.52 0.26 10.99
C ARG A 57 -6.06 -1.19 11.04
N MET A 58 -4.87 -1.49 10.53
CA MET A 58 -4.28 -2.84 10.57
C MET A 58 -4.08 -3.31 12.00
N ILE A 59 -3.55 -2.45 12.88
CA ILE A 59 -3.35 -2.75 14.31
C ILE A 59 -4.70 -3.00 15.00
N LYS A 60 -5.69 -2.12 14.76
CA LYS A 60 -7.03 -2.22 15.36
C LYS A 60 -7.92 -3.27 14.71
N ARG A 61 -7.46 -3.94 13.63
CA ARG A 61 -8.24 -4.87 12.81
C ARG A 61 -9.56 -4.26 12.28
N THR A 62 -9.55 -2.96 11.97
CA THR A 62 -10.72 -2.23 11.49
C THR A 62 -10.68 -2.02 9.98
N PHE A 63 -11.30 -2.94 9.25
CA PHE A 63 -11.30 -2.97 7.78
C PHE A 63 -12.62 -2.50 7.15
N ALA A 64 -13.42 -1.73 7.89
CA ALA A 64 -14.62 -1.11 7.33
C ALA A 64 -14.23 -0.29 6.08
N PRO A 65 -14.92 -0.50 4.95
CA PRO A 65 -14.45 -0.01 3.65
C PRO A 65 -14.52 1.52 3.59
N GLY A 66 -13.35 2.17 3.54
CA GLY A 66 -13.20 3.56 3.09
C GLY A 66 -12.94 3.65 1.59
N PHE A 67 -12.13 2.71 1.07
CA PHE A 67 -11.91 2.48 -0.36
C PHE A 67 -11.84 0.96 -0.57
N ARG A 68 -12.64 0.45 -1.50
CA ARG A 68 -12.78 -0.99 -1.75
C ARG A 68 -11.56 -1.55 -2.48
N ILE A 69 -11.09 -2.73 -2.07
CA ILE A 69 -9.89 -3.35 -2.66
C ILE A 69 -10.08 -3.66 -4.15
N GLU A 70 -11.30 -4.00 -4.57
CA GLU A 70 -11.64 -4.26 -5.97
C GLU A 70 -11.50 -3.00 -6.84
N LEU A 71 -11.75 -1.82 -6.28
CA LEU A 71 -11.52 -0.55 -6.98
C LEU A 71 -10.02 -0.27 -7.11
N HIS A 72 -9.23 -0.61 -6.09
CA HIS A 72 -7.78 -0.43 -6.14
C HIS A 72 -7.12 -1.38 -7.14
N GLN A 73 -7.56 -2.64 -7.19
CA GLN A 73 -7.13 -3.62 -8.20
C GLN A 73 -7.35 -3.09 -9.62
N LYS A 74 -8.54 -2.52 -9.91
CA LYS A 74 -8.85 -1.93 -11.21
C LYS A 74 -7.87 -0.80 -11.56
N ASP A 75 -7.53 0.06 -10.61
CA ASP A 75 -6.57 1.14 -10.84
C ASP A 75 -5.14 0.59 -11.08
N LEU A 76 -4.73 -0.50 -10.41
CA LEU A 76 -3.43 -1.14 -10.67
C LEU A 76 -3.38 -1.84 -12.03
N ASN A 77 -4.50 -2.40 -12.52
CA ASN A 77 -4.57 -2.93 -13.88
C ASN A 77 -4.35 -1.83 -14.91
N LEU A 78 -4.98 -0.66 -14.73
CA LEU A 78 -4.75 0.51 -15.59
C LEU A 78 -3.28 0.99 -15.54
N ALA A 79 -2.64 0.90 -14.36
CA ALA A 79 -1.23 1.22 -14.21
C ALA A 79 -0.34 0.28 -15.03
N LEU A 80 -0.59 -1.03 -14.96
CA LEU A 80 0.20 -2.05 -15.67
C LEU A 80 -0.03 -2.01 -17.20
N GLU A 81 -1.26 -1.76 -17.64
CA GLU A 81 -1.57 -1.52 -19.05
C GLU A 81 -0.83 -0.28 -19.59
N GLY A 82 -0.85 0.82 -18.82
CA GLY A 82 -0.11 2.03 -19.16
C GLY A 82 1.40 1.81 -19.20
N ALA A 83 1.94 1.08 -18.23
CA ALA A 83 3.36 0.72 -18.18
C ALA A 83 3.78 -0.11 -19.40
N LYS A 84 2.96 -1.08 -19.80
CA LYS A 84 3.18 -1.87 -21.02
C LYS A 84 3.20 -1.00 -22.27
N ALA A 85 2.27 -0.06 -22.40
CA ALA A 85 2.23 0.86 -23.54
C ALA A 85 3.43 1.82 -23.59
N LEU A 86 3.97 2.19 -22.43
CA LEU A 86 5.13 3.09 -22.29
C LEU A 86 6.48 2.37 -22.30
N GLY A 87 6.50 1.02 -22.28
CA GLY A 87 7.73 0.24 -22.18
C GLY A 87 8.46 0.38 -20.83
N VAL A 88 7.72 0.68 -19.76
CA VAL A 88 8.27 0.83 -18.39
C VAL A 88 7.95 -0.40 -17.56
N SER A 89 8.91 -0.88 -16.76
CA SER A 89 8.69 -1.98 -15.83
C SER A 89 8.24 -1.46 -14.46
N LEU A 90 7.10 -1.97 -13.98
CA LEU A 90 6.57 -1.70 -12.64
C LEU A 90 6.45 -3.01 -11.82
N PRO A 91 7.57 -3.63 -11.42
CA PRO A 91 7.57 -4.97 -10.82
C PRO A 91 6.79 -4.99 -9.50
N ASN A 92 7.00 -4.02 -8.62
CA ASN A 92 6.30 -3.97 -7.33
C ASN A 92 4.80 -3.73 -7.51
N THR A 93 4.40 -2.92 -8.50
CA THR A 93 2.98 -2.75 -8.84
C THR A 93 2.35 -4.06 -9.30
N SER A 94 3.07 -4.85 -10.10
CA SER A 94 2.62 -6.17 -10.52
C SER A 94 2.46 -7.11 -9.32
N THR A 95 3.43 -7.17 -8.43
CA THR A 95 3.36 -8.01 -7.22
C THR A 95 2.22 -7.56 -6.29
N THR A 96 2.10 -6.27 -6.00
CA THR A 96 1.02 -5.75 -5.15
C THR A 96 -0.37 -6.01 -5.76
N GLN A 97 -0.50 -5.94 -7.09
CA GLN A 97 -1.74 -6.31 -7.77
C GLN A 97 -2.10 -7.79 -7.54
N GLN A 98 -1.12 -8.69 -7.57
CA GLN A 98 -1.33 -10.12 -7.31
C GLN A 98 -1.71 -10.38 -5.85
N LEU A 99 -1.08 -9.67 -4.90
CA LEU A 99 -1.42 -9.76 -3.48
C LEU A 99 -2.86 -9.34 -3.20
N PHE A 100 -3.40 -8.37 -3.96
CA PHE A 100 -4.80 -7.98 -3.81
C PHE A 100 -5.78 -9.03 -4.36
N ASN A 101 -5.33 -9.93 -5.25
CA ASN A 101 -6.14 -11.02 -5.80
C ASN A 101 -6.14 -12.29 -4.95
N SER A 102 -5.33 -12.33 -3.88
CA SER A 102 -5.17 -13.46 -2.97
C SER A 102 -6.15 -13.39 -1.80
#